data_AF-A0A497B364-F1
#
_entry.id   AF-A0A497B364-F1
#
_cell.length_a   1.000
_cell.length_b   1.000
_cell.length_c   1.000
_cell.angle_alpha   90.00
_cell.angle_beta   90.00
_cell.angle_gamma   90.00
#
_symmetry.space_group_name_H-M   'P 1'
#
loop_
_entity.id
_entity.type
_entity.pdbx_description
1 polymer ?
#
loop_
_entity_poly.entity_id
_entity_poly.type
_entity_poly.pdbx_seq_one_letter_code
_entity_poly.pdbx_strand_id
1 'polypeptide(L)'
;MLIGIDASRAVAARPTGIETYSRQLIQALLALDSSHQFRLYFRTAPPADVFPGADARPISFPRLWTHARLSWEMARRPPDALFVPAHVLPLVHPRASLVTIHDLGYLHFPQSHPWRQRLHLDLSTRWSARAAAHLLADSEATKADLATHYGTPLAKITVAYPGYDETLAPVRDPAAIEAVKARYAIRGDYFLYLGTLQPRKNLARLVAAFASLQLVPTLVLAGKRGWLYDALFTQARRLGLEGRVLFPGYVPEKDKA
;
A
#
# COMPACT_ATOMS: atom_id res chain seq x y z
N MET A 1 -2.15 13.17 25.25
CA MET A 1 -0.80 13.06 24.64
C MET A 1 -0.86 13.58 23.21
N LEU A 2 0.24 14.13 22.72
CA LEU A 2 0.45 14.49 21.33
C LEU A 2 1.04 13.30 20.57
N ILE A 3 0.30 12.76 19.62
CA ILE A 3 0.72 11.67 18.73
C ILE A 3 1.07 12.27 17.38
N GLY A 4 2.35 12.17 17.01
CA GLY A 4 2.81 12.48 15.67
C GLY A 4 2.53 11.32 14.71
N ILE A 5 2.09 11.60 13.49
CA ILE A 5 1.91 10.58 12.45
C ILE A 5 2.68 10.98 11.19
N ASP A 6 3.51 10.09 10.65
CA ASP A 6 4.06 10.24 9.31
C ASP A 6 2.95 10.01 8.27
N ALA A 7 2.35 11.11 7.81
CA ALA A 7 1.28 11.11 6.83
C ALA A 7 1.80 11.31 5.40
N SER A 8 3.13 11.24 5.17
CA SER A 8 3.74 11.56 3.89
C SER A 8 3.34 10.62 2.74
N ARG A 9 2.88 9.40 3.05
CA ARG A 9 2.34 8.43 2.07
C ARG A 9 0.84 8.56 1.84
N ALA A 10 0.10 9.16 2.76
CA ALA A 10 -1.37 9.20 2.73
C ALA A 10 -1.96 10.12 1.63
N VAL A 11 -1.14 10.99 1.05
CA VAL A 11 -1.53 11.97 0.02
C VAL A 11 -0.91 11.70 -1.35
N ALA A 12 -0.57 10.43 -1.63
CA ALA A 12 -0.07 10.07 -2.95
C ALA A 12 -1.12 10.32 -4.03
N ALA A 13 -0.75 11.04 -5.10
CA ALA A 13 -1.65 11.37 -6.22
C ALA A 13 -2.28 10.16 -6.91
N ARG A 14 -1.64 8.98 -6.83
CA ARG A 14 -2.18 7.71 -7.33
C ARG A 14 -1.90 6.63 -6.28
N PRO A 15 -2.73 6.50 -5.24
CA PRO A 15 -2.47 5.60 -4.12
C PRO A 15 -2.48 4.13 -4.58
N THR A 16 -1.78 3.29 -3.82
CA THR A 16 -1.90 1.82 -3.85
C THR A 16 -2.35 1.36 -2.45
N GLY A 17 -2.32 0.05 -2.17
CA GLY A 17 -2.82 -0.50 -0.90
C GLY A 17 -2.23 0.17 0.34
N ILE A 18 -0.92 0.40 0.37
CA ILE A 18 -0.22 0.99 1.52
C ILE A 18 -0.62 2.46 1.74
N GLU A 19 -0.74 3.24 0.66
CA GLU A 19 -1.15 4.64 0.75
C GLU A 19 -2.62 4.78 1.13
N THR A 20 -3.49 3.92 0.57
CA THR A 20 -4.91 3.84 0.94
C THR A 20 -5.06 3.44 2.40
N TYR A 21 -4.33 2.42 2.87
CA TYR A 21 -4.29 2.02 4.28
C TYR A 21 -3.90 3.19 5.18
N SER A 22 -2.78 3.86 4.88
CA SER A 22 -2.31 4.98 5.69
C SER A 22 -3.35 6.11 5.75
N ARG A 23 -4.00 6.43 4.63
CA ARG A 23 -5.03 7.47 4.59
C ARG A 23 -6.26 7.09 5.41
N GLN A 24 -6.82 5.91 5.16
CA GLN A 24 -8.03 5.46 5.85
C GLN A 24 -7.80 5.30 7.35
N LEU A 25 -6.64 4.75 7.75
CA LEU A 25 -6.30 4.61 9.16
C LEU A 25 -6.16 5.97 9.85
N ILE A 26 -5.51 6.95 9.21
CA ILE A 26 -5.39 8.30 9.79
C ILE A 26 -6.77 8.95 9.91
N GLN A 27 -7.63 8.84 8.91
CA GLN A 27 -9.00 9.37 8.96
C GLN A 27 -9.81 8.72 10.09
N ALA A 28 -9.73 7.40 10.23
CA ALA A 28 -10.37 6.68 11.32
C ALA A 28 -9.84 7.13 12.69
N LEU A 29 -8.52 7.28 12.86
CA LEU A 29 -7.91 7.74 14.11
C LEU A 29 -8.37 9.16 14.49
N LEU A 30 -8.49 10.07 13.52
CA LEU A 30 -8.98 11.42 13.74
C LEU A 30 -10.47 11.48 14.09
N ALA A 31 -11.25 10.49 13.62
CA ALA A 31 -12.68 10.39 13.91
C ALA A 31 -12.99 9.69 15.25
N LEU A 32 -11.99 9.08 15.91
CA LEU A 32 -12.17 8.49 17.23
C LEU A 32 -12.43 9.58 18.27
N ASP A 33 -13.38 9.32 19.16
CA ASP A 33 -13.57 10.12 20.37
C ASP A 33 -12.41 9.84 21.34
N SER A 34 -11.34 10.61 21.20
CA SER A 34 -10.10 10.47 21.94
C SER A 34 -9.65 11.79 22.53
N SER A 35 -9.13 11.74 23.75
CA SER A 35 -8.45 12.88 24.39
C SER A 35 -7.04 13.14 23.83
N HIS A 36 -6.59 12.36 22.85
CA HIS A 36 -5.29 12.51 22.22
C HIS A 36 -5.32 13.58 21.12
N GLN A 37 -4.20 14.30 20.97
CA GLN A 37 -4.02 15.25 19.90
C GLN A 37 -3.18 14.60 18.80
N PHE A 38 -3.61 14.70 17.55
CA PHE A 38 -2.90 14.13 16.41
C PHE A 38 -2.25 15.23 15.58
N ARG A 39 -0.96 15.08 15.30
CA ARG A 39 -0.19 15.96 14.41
C ARG A 39 0.29 15.17 13.20
N LEU A 40 -0.08 15.61 12.01
CA LEU A 40 0.22 14.93 10.76
C LEU A 40 1.42 15.58 10.07
N TYR A 41 2.50 14.83 9.86
CA TYR A 41 3.69 15.31 9.16
C TYR A 41 3.63 14.96 7.68
N PHE A 42 3.83 15.97 6.82
CA PHE A 42 3.80 15.79 5.37
C PHE A 42 5.07 16.28 4.68
N ARG A 43 5.38 15.69 3.52
CA ARG A 43 6.39 16.22 2.60
C ARG A 43 5.92 17.48 1.88
N THR A 44 4.64 17.54 1.54
CA THR A 44 4.00 18.66 0.85
C THR A 44 2.64 18.87 1.49
N ALA A 45 2.14 20.11 1.50
CA ALA A 45 0.82 20.39 2.05
C ALA A 45 -0.24 19.45 1.43
N PRO A 46 -1.07 18.77 2.25
CA PRO A 46 -2.18 17.99 1.74
C PRO A 46 -3.26 18.93 1.17
N PRO A 47 -4.09 18.47 0.23
CA PRO A 47 -5.34 19.15 -0.06
C PRO A 47 -6.20 19.26 1.21
N ALA A 48 -6.90 20.39 1.39
CA ALA A 48 -7.57 20.75 2.63
C ALA A 48 -8.72 19.79 3.03
N ASP A 49 -9.29 19.11 2.04
CA ASP A 49 -10.39 18.15 2.17
C ASP A 49 -9.95 16.75 2.61
N VAL A 50 -8.67 16.40 2.53
CA VAL A 50 -8.21 15.03 2.84
C VAL A 50 -8.26 14.74 4.34
N PHE A 51 -7.89 15.72 5.16
CA PHE A 51 -7.87 15.62 6.63
C PHE A 51 -8.45 16.89 7.25
N PRO A 52 -9.78 17.10 7.17
CA PRO A 52 -10.40 18.33 7.63
C PRO A 52 -10.18 18.52 9.13
N GLY A 53 -9.71 19.71 9.52
CA GLY A 53 -9.50 20.08 10.93
C GLY A 53 -8.26 19.48 11.62
N ALA A 54 -7.43 18.70 10.91
CA ALA A 54 -6.22 18.11 11.49
C ALA A 54 -5.07 19.12 11.69
N ASP A 55 -4.25 18.97 12.74
CA ASP A 55 -2.97 19.69 12.90
C ASP A 55 -1.96 19.18 11.86
N ALA A 56 -2.03 19.73 10.65
CA ALA A 56 -1.16 19.39 9.54
C ALA A 56 0.14 20.22 9.58
N ARG A 57 1.28 19.51 9.50
CA ARG A 57 2.63 20.08 9.47
C ARG A 57 3.35 19.70 8.18
N PRO A 58 3.19 20.48 7.11
CA PRO A 58 4.00 20.32 5.92
C PRO A 58 5.44 20.76 6.22
N ILE A 59 6.39 19.83 6.08
CA ILE A 59 7.81 20.05 6.31
C ILE A 59 8.60 19.67 5.07
N SER A 60 8.54 20.49 4.02
CA SER A 60 9.11 20.18 2.71
C SER A 60 10.62 19.94 2.74
N PHE A 61 11.08 18.89 2.06
CA PHE A 61 12.49 18.60 1.88
C PHE A 61 12.73 17.69 0.65
N PRO A 62 13.70 18.01 -0.23
CA PRO A 62 13.77 17.41 -1.57
C PRO A 62 14.23 15.94 -1.58
N ARG A 63 15.08 15.52 -0.64
CA ARG A 63 15.62 14.15 -0.54
C ARG A 63 15.78 13.73 0.91
N LEU A 64 15.75 12.43 1.19
CA LEU A 64 15.95 11.89 2.54
C LEU A 64 15.02 12.49 3.61
N TRP A 65 13.82 12.93 3.22
CA TRP A 65 12.88 13.61 4.13
C TRP A 65 12.69 12.87 5.47
N THR A 66 12.52 11.54 5.45
CA THR A 66 12.33 10.74 6.66
C THR A 66 13.58 10.79 7.57
N HIS A 67 14.75 10.45 7.06
CA HIS A 67 15.97 10.35 7.87
C HIS A 67 16.64 11.69 8.16
N ALA A 68 16.32 12.76 7.42
CA ALA A 68 16.87 14.10 7.63
C ALA A 68 15.82 15.02 8.24
N ARG A 69 14.82 15.42 7.45
CA ARG A 69 13.87 16.48 7.83
C ARG A 69 12.93 16.08 8.97
N LEU A 70 12.33 14.89 8.88
CA LEU A 70 11.47 14.37 9.94
C LEU A 70 12.29 14.06 11.20
N SER A 71 13.48 13.47 11.06
CA SER A 71 14.40 13.25 12.20
C SER A 71 14.76 14.55 12.91
N TRP A 72 15.03 15.62 12.17
CA TRP A 72 15.26 16.96 12.74
C TRP A 72 14.03 17.51 13.47
N GLU A 73 12.83 17.31 12.91
CA GLU A 73 11.58 17.73 13.55
C GLU A 73 11.36 16.96 14.87
N MET A 74 11.62 15.65 14.87
CA MET A 74 11.56 14.81 16.08
C MET A 74 12.59 15.24 17.13
N ALA A 75 13.78 15.71 16.72
CA ALA A 75 14.79 16.21 17.65
C ALA A 75 14.41 17.56 18.29
N ARG A 76 13.78 18.46 17.52
CA ARG A 76 13.47 19.83 17.98
C ARG A 76 12.12 19.94 18.67
N ARG A 77 11.13 19.17 18.23
CA ARG A 77 9.74 19.24 18.66
C ARG A 77 9.15 17.83 18.72
N PRO A 78 9.70 16.94 19.57
CA PRO A 78 9.22 15.57 19.67
C PRO A 78 7.75 15.57 20.11
N PRO A 79 6.87 14.82 19.43
CA PRO A 79 5.60 14.44 20.02
C PRO A 79 5.85 13.41 21.15
N ASP A 80 4.82 13.14 21.97
CA ASP A 80 4.91 12.11 23.02
C ASP A 80 5.10 10.72 22.41
N ALA A 81 4.47 10.47 21.27
CA ALA A 81 4.61 9.25 20.48
C ALA A 81 4.66 9.55 18.97
N LEU A 82 5.31 8.68 18.20
CA LEU A 82 5.35 8.76 16.74
C LEU A 82 4.79 7.47 16.13
N PHE A 83 3.83 7.60 15.22
CA PHE A 83 3.30 6.49 14.44
C PHE A 83 3.69 6.62 12.97
N VAL A 84 4.26 5.56 12.39
CA VAL A 84 4.64 5.46 10.99
C VAL A 84 3.84 4.34 10.31
N PRO A 85 2.73 4.67 9.62
CA PRO A 85 1.80 3.66 9.10
C PRO A 85 2.25 2.96 7.82
N ALA A 86 3.22 3.51 7.07
CA ALA A 86 3.46 3.11 5.68
C ALA A 86 4.92 3.26 5.21
N HIS A 87 5.85 3.53 6.12
CA HIS A 87 7.25 3.83 5.79
C HIS A 87 8.20 3.34 6.89
N VAL A 88 9.49 3.62 6.74
CA VAL A 88 10.51 3.39 7.76
C VAL A 88 10.51 4.49 8.82
N LEU A 89 10.83 4.11 10.05
CA LEU A 89 11.05 5.03 11.17
C LEU A 89 12.22 6.00 10.88
N PRO A 90 12.12 7.29 11.24
CA PRO A 90 13.26 8.21 11.18
C PRO A 90 14.43 7.74 12.06
N LEU A 91 15.63 8.29 11.84
CA LEU A 91 16.81 7.92 12.65
C LEU A 91 16.73 8.50 14.07
N VAL A 92 16.15 9.69 14.19
CA VAL A 92 15.82 10.33 15.46
C VAL A 92 14.31 10.34 15.60
N HIS A 93 13.82 9.74 16.68
CA HIS A 93 12.40 9.57 16.97
C HIS A 93 12.16 9.49 18.48
N PRO A 94 10.93 9.79 18.96
CA PRO A 94 10.53 9.55 20.34
C PRO A 94 10.63 8.07 20.70
N ARG A 95 10.94 7.75 21.97
CA ARG A 95 11.02 6.36 22.42
C ARG A 95 9.72 5.59 22.17
N ALA A 96 8.56 6.23 22.40
CA ALA A 96 7.25 5.66 22.13
C ALA A 96 6.91 5.75 20.63
N SER A 97 7.67 5.04 19.79
CA SER A 97 7.41 4.97 18.34
C SER A 97 6.80 3.66 17.91
N LEU A 98 5.77 3.73 17.08
CA LEU A 98 5.02 2.62 16.50
C LEU A 98 5.21 2.60 14.97
N VAL A 99 5.42 1.43 14.38
CA VAL A 99 5.56 1.28 12.92
C VAL A 99 4.72 0.12 12.43
N THR A 100 4.01 0.31 11.32
CA THR A 100 3.37 -0.81 10.61
C THR A 100 4.33 -1.42 9.60
N ILE A 101 4.51 -2.74 9.67
CA ILE A 101 5.23 -3.52 8.67
C ILE A 101 4.20 -4.28 7.84
N HIS A 102 4.07 -3.91 6.57
CA HIS A 102 3.03 -4.44 5.68
C HIS A 102 3.32 -5.86 5.22
N ASP A 103 4.51 -6.09 4.65
CA ASP A 103 4.91 -7.42 4.19
C ASP A 103 6.42 -7.58 4.21
N LEU A 104 6.85 -8.83 4.29
CA LEU A 104 8.25 -9.25 4.17
C LEU A 104 8.43 -10.19 2.96
N GLY A 105 7.58 -10.03 1.93
CA GLY A 105 7.53 -10.93 0.77
C GLY A 105 8.84 -10.94 -0.03
N TYR A 106 9.69 -9.93 0.13
CA TYR A 106 11.02 -9.88 -0.48
C TYR A 106 12.01 -10.92 0.08
N LEU A 107 11.75 -11.50 1.26
CA LEU A 107 12.53 -12.60 1.83
C LEU A 107 12.19 -13.93 1.15
N HIS A 108 10.91 -14.16 0.90
CA HIS A 108 10.40 -15.40 0.28
C HIS A 108 10.56 -15.41 -1.25
N PHE A 109 10.51 -14.23 -1.89
CA PHE A 109 10.61 -14.09 -3.34
C PHE A 109 11.68 -13.06 -3.75
N PRO A 110 12.97 -13.29 -3.44
CA PRO A 110 14.04 -12.35 -3.70
C PRO A 110 14.24 -12.07 -5.21
N GLN A 111 13.96 -13.04 -6.06
CA GLN A 111 13.99 -12.92 -7.53
C GLN A 111 12.93 -11.95 -8.08
N SER A 112 11.87 -11.67 -7.29
CA SER A 112 10.80 -10.75 -7.71
C SER A 112 11.12 -9.27 -7.45
N HIS A 113 12.29 -8.96 -6.89
CA HIS A 113 12.69 -7.61 -6.51
C HIS A 113 14.14 -7.31 -6.95
N PRO A 114 14.41 -6.11 -7.50
CA PRO A 114 15.78 -5.66 -7.74
C PRO A 114 16.61 -5.71 -6.45
N TRP A 115 17.87 -6.14 -6.55
CA TRP A 115 18.72 -6.35 -5.37
C TRP A 115 18.87 -5.11 -4.48
N ARG A 116 18.95 -3.90 -5.07
CA ARG A 116 19.03 -2.63 -4.33
C ARG A 116 17.77 -2.38 -3.50
N GLN A 117 16.60 -2.69 -4.07
CA GLN A 117 15.33 -2.56 -3.37
C GLN A 117 15.26 -3.54 -2.21
N ARG A 118 15.70 -4.79 -2.40
CA ARG A 118 15.76 -5.78 -1.31
C ARG A 118 16.66 -5.34 -0.17
N LEU A 119 17.85 -4.85 -0.49
CA LEU A 119 18.78 -4.34 0.52
C LEU A 119 18.16 -3.18 1.31
N HIS A 120 17.49 -2.25 0.63
CA HIS A 120 16.80 -1.16 1.30
C HIS A 120 15.66 -1.66 2.21
N LEU A 121 14.83 -2.59 1.72
CA LEU A 121 13.73 -3.17 2.50
C LEU A 121 14.24 -3.92 3.73
N ASP A 122 15.28 -4.74 3.58
CA ASP A 122 15.89 -5.47 4.70
C ASP A 122 16.47 -4.53 5.74
N LEU A 123 17.29 -3.55 5.33
CA LEU A 123 17.92 -2.60 6.25
C LEU A 123 16.89 -1.73 6.98
N SER A 124 15.86 -1.26 6.27
CA SER A 124 14.80 -0.43 6.84
C SER A 124 13.90 -1.21 7.80
N THR A 125 13.54 -2.45 7.45
CA THR A 125 12.79 -3.35 8.34
C THR A 125 13.60 -3.67 9.58
N ARG A 126 14.87 -4.04 9.41
CA ARG A 126 15.79 -4.37 10.51
C ARG A 126 16.00 -3.18 11.44
N TRP A 127 16.04 -1.96 10.91
CA TRP A 127 16.05 -0.74 11.71
C TRP A 127 14.76 -0.59 12.52
N SER A 128 13.59 -0.60 11.87
CA SER A 128 12.30 -0.45 12.55
C SER A 128 12.07 -1.53 13.61
N ALA A 129 12.40 -2.79 13.31
CA ALA A 129 12.27 -3.91 14.25
C ALA A 129 13.08 -3.72 15.53
N ARG A 130 14.25 -3.08 15.44
CA ARG A 130 15.10 -2.76 16.60
C ARG A 130 14.64 -1.49 17.30
N ALA A 131 14.42 -0.43 16.55
CA ALA A 131 14.33 0.94 17.07
C ALA A 131 12.91 1.39 17.49
N ALA A 132 11.85 0.79 16.95
CA ALA A 132 10.48 1.11 17.38
C ALA A 132 10.24 0.62 18.81
N ALA A 133 9.33 1.24 19.57
CA ALA A 133 8.81 0.66 20.81
C ALA A 133 7.91 -0.54 20.53
N HIS A 134 7.09 -0.45 19.48
CA HIS A 134 6.13 -1.49 19.12
C HIS A 134 5.96 -1.55 17.60
N LEU A 135 5.55 -2.71 17.09
CA LEU A 135 5.27 -2.94 15.67
C LEU A 135 3.83 -3.40 15.47
N LEU A 136 3.21 -2.90 14.41
CA LEU A 136 2.01 -3.51 13.84
C LEU A 136 2.41 -4.40 12.67
N ALA A 137 1.80 -5.58 12.59
CA ALA A 137 1.90 -6.48 11.46
C ALA A 137 0.52 -6.67 10.85
N ASP A 138 0.43 -6.60 9.53
CA ASP A 138 -0.85 -6.75 8.81
C ASP A 138 -1.41 -8.18 8.85
N SER A 139 -0.61 -9.15 9.31
CA SER A 139 -0.99 -10.56 9.42
C SER A 139 -0.10 -11.34 10.39
N GLU A 140 -0.57 -12.52 10.81
CA GLU A 140 0.24 -13.48 11.56
C GLU A 140 1.49 -13.93 10.77
N ALA A 141 1.40 -14.02 9.44
CA ALA A 141 2.55 -14.37 8.60
C ALA A 141 3.66 -13.31 8.72
N THR A 142 3.30 -12.01 8.62
CA THR A 142 4.26 -10.92 8.79
C THR A 142 4.85 -10.90 10.20
N LYS A 143 4.05 -11.19 11.24
CA LYS A 143 4.54 -11.31 12.62
C LYS A 143 5.53 -12.46 12.78
N ALA A 144 5.23 -13.63 12.23
CA ALA A 144 6.12 -14.79 12.26
C ALA A 144 7.44 -14.50 11.53
N ASP A 145 7.38 -13.84 10.38
CA ASP A 145 8.57 -13.43 9.61
C ASP A 145 9.43 -12.42 10.38
N LEU A 146 8.82 -11.44 11.07
CA LEU A 146 9.51 -10.48 11.92
C LEU A 146 10.26 -11.13 13.09
N ALA A 147 9.63 -12.13 13.71
CA ALA A 147 10.26 -12.90 14.79
C ALA A 147 11.41 -13.76 14.24
N THR A 148 11.17 -14.48 13.15
CA THR A 148 12.11 -15.46 12.58
C THR A 148 13.33 -14.80 11.94
N HIS A 149 13.13 -13.77 11.10
CA HIS A 149 14.20 -13.19 10.29
C HIS A 149 14.90 -12.00 10.96
N TYR A 150 14.22 -11.31 11.87
CA TYR A 150 14.75 -10.12 12.53
C TYR A 150 14.94 -10.30 14.04
N GLY A 151 14.56 -11.44 14.62
CA GLY A 151 14.67 -11.70 16.05
C GLY A 151 13.79 -10.80 16.90
N THR A 152 12.72 -10.26 16.32
CA THR A 152 11.84 -9.32 17.01
C THR A 152 11.01 -10.06 18.07
N PRO A 153 11.04 -9.64 19.36
CA PRO A 153 10.23 -10.29 20.39
C PRO A 153 8.74 -10.26 20.05
N LEU A 154 8.05 -11.39 20.19
CA LEU A 154 6.62 -11.48 19.85
C LEU A 154 5.75 -10.48 20.64
N ALA A 155 6.10 -10.18 21.89
CA ALA A 155 5.41 -9.20 22.72
C ALA A 155 5.49 -7.76 22.18
N LYS A 156 6.45 -7.48 21.28
CA LYS A 156 6.63 -6.20 20.60
C LYS A 156 5.77 -6.07 19.33
N ILE A 157 5.05 -7.13 18.94
CA ILE A 157 4.33 -7.19 17.67
C ILE A 157 2.85 -7.46 17.93
N THR A 158 2.00 -6.52 17.55
CA THR A 158 0.55 -6.73 17.48
C THR A 158 0.15 -6.99 16.03
N VAL A 159 -0.64 -8.03 15.80
CA VAL A 159 -1.30 -8.22 14.50
C VAL A 159 -2.53 -7.34 14.45
N ALA A 160 -2.57 -6.44 13.47
CA ALA A 160 -3.68 -5.55 13.19
C ALA A 160 -4.04 -5.70 11.71
N TYR A 161 -5.04 -6.53 11.42
CA TYR A 161 -5.48 -6.77 10.06
C TYR A 161 -6.04 -5.48 9.44
N PRO A 162 -5.63 -5.11 8.22
CA PRO A 162 -6.23 -3.99 7.50
C PRO A 162 -7.75 -4.21 7.31
N GLY A 163 -8.52 -3.15 7.52
CA GLY A 163 -9.95 -3.13 7.21
C GLY A 163 -10.23 -3.05 5.71
N TYR A 164 -11.51 -3.07 5.36
CA TYR A 164 -11.99 -2.77 4.01
C TYR A 164 -12.79 -1.46 4.01
N ASP A 165 -12.94 -0.85 2.84
CA ASP A 165 -13.76 0.34 2.66
C ASP A 165 -15.24 -0.08 2.52
N GLU A 166 -16.08 0.26 3.49
CA GLU A 166 -17.50 -0.10 3.49
C GLU A 166 -18.29 0.54 2.34
N THR A 167 -17.75 1.58 1.70
CA THR A 167 -18.35 2.18 0.52
C THR A 167 -18.18 1.33 -0.74
N LEU A 168 -17.29 0.34 -0.73
CA LEU A 168 -17.17 -0.66 -1.78
C LEU A 168 -18.30 -1.69 -1.64
N ALA A 169 -19.43 -1.38 -2.26
CA ALA A 169 -20.62 -2.23 -2.29
C ALA A 169 -21.01 -2.57 -3.73
N PRO A 170 -21.67 -3.73 -3.98
CA PRO A 170 -22.07 -4.12 -5.32
C PRO A 170 -22.97 -3.08 -5.98
N VAL A 171 -22.52 -2.53 -7.11
CA VAL A 171 -23.36 -1.68 -7.98
C VAL A 171 -24.42 -2.55 -8.65
N ARG A 172 -25.68 -2.14 -8.55
CA ARG A 172 -26.84 -2.87 -9.13
C ARG A 172 -27.48 -2.16 -10.31
N ASP A 173 -27.09 -0.92 -10.60
CA ASP A 173 -27.60 -0.17 -11.75
C ASP A 173 -26.98 -0.71 -13.05
N PRO A 174 -27.77 -1.35 -13.94
CA PRO A 174 -27.26 -1.88 -15.20
C PRO A 174 -26.65 -0.81 -16.10
N ALA A 175 -27.17 0.43 -16.07
CA ALA A 175 -26.66 1.51 -16.92
C ALA A 175 -25.26 1.95 -16.48
N ALA A 176 -25.03 2.06 -15.17
CA ALA A 176 -23.71 2.33 -14.61
C ALA A 176 -22.69 1.23 -14.94
N ILE A 177 -23.09 -0.04 -14.81
CA ILE A 177 -22.24 -1.20 -15.13
C ILE A 177 -21.85 -1.19 -16.62
N GLU A 178 -22.83 -1.04 -17.52
CA GLU A 178 -22.56 -1.02 -18.95
C GLU A 178 -21.74 0.20 -19.37
N ALA A 179 -21.92 1.36 -18.73
CA ALA A 179 -21.08 2.54 -18.97
C ALA A 179 -19.60 2.30 -18.61
N VAL A 180 -19.33 1.60 -17.49
CA VAL A 180 -17.97 1.22 -17.09
C VAL A 180 -17.39 0.17 -18.03
N LYS A 181 -18.17 -0.86 -18.38
CA LYS A 181 -17.74 -1.90 -19.34
C LYS A 181 -17.39 -1.30 -20.69
N ALA A 182 -18.22 -0.40 -21.22
CA ALA A 182 -17.97 0.31 -22.46
C ALA A 182 -16.68 1.15 -22.39
N ARG A 183 -16.45 1.87 -21.28
CA ARG A 183 -15.24 2.67 -21.06
C ARG A 183 -13.95 1.83 -21.14
N TYR A 184 -13.99 0.59 -20.66
CA TYR A 184 -12.85 -0.31 -20.63
C TYR A 184 -12.87 -1.38 -21.74
N ALA A 185 -13.76 -1.24 -22.72
CA ALA A 185 -13.96 -2.19 -23.82
C ALA A 185 -14.22 -3.65 -23.36
N ILE A 186 -14.83 -3.83 -22.18
CA ILE A 186 -15.20 -5.13 -21.62
C ILE A 186 -16.50 -5.59 -22.28
N ARG A 187 -16.54 -6.83 -22.76
CA ARG A 187 -17.72 -7.43 -23.41
C ARG A 187 -18.17 -8.66 -22.66
N GLY A 188 -19.49 -8.79 -22.48
CA GLY A 188 -20.10 -9.92 -21.80
C GLY A 188 -19.58 -10.10 -20.37
N ASP A 189 -19.49 -11.36 -19.95
CA ASP A 189 -18.93 -11.75 -18.68
C ASP A 189 -17.39 -11.67 -18.70
N TYR A 190 -16.80 -11.50 -17.52
CA TYR A 190 -15.36 -11.33 -17.40
C TYR A 190 -14.83 -11.84 -16.06
N PHE A 191 -13.56 -12.24 -16.07
CA PHE A 191 -12.74 -12.40 -14.88
C PHE A 191 -11.96 -11.12 -14.63
N LEU A 192 -11.88 -10.68 -13.37
CA LEU A 192 -11.16 -9.47 -12.98
C LEU A 192 -9.94 -9.80 -12.13
N TYR A 193 -8.81 -9.23 -12.52
CA TYR A 193 -7.68 -8.98 -11.63
C TYR A 193 -7.53 -7.47 -11.47
N LEU A 194 -7.48 -6.99 -10.23
CA LEU A 194 -7.25 -5.59 -9.90
C LEU A 194 -6.00 -5.45 -9.03
N GLY A 195 -4.96 -4.83 -9.56
CA GLY A 195 -3.71 -4.59 -8.84
C GLY A 195 -2.57 -4.18 -9.74
N THR A 196 -1.47 -3.69 -9.16
CA THR A 196 -0.27 -3.37 -9.96
C THR A 196 0.22 -4.64 -10.66
N LEU A 197 0.52 -4.53 -11.95
CA LEU A 197 0.87 -5.64 -12.81
C LEU A 197 2.37 -5.92 -12.65
N GLN A 198 2.70 -6.84 -11.73
CA GLN A 198 4.07 -7.16 -11.31
C GLN A 198 4.27 -8.69 -11.27
N PRO A 199 5.49 -9.19 -11.55
CA PRO A 199 5.80 -10.62 -11.54
C PRO A 199 5.40 -11.35 -10.26
N ARG A 200 5.61 -10.72 -9.09
CA ARG A 200 5.25 -11.27 -7.77
C ARG A 200 3.77 -11.58 -7.58
N LYS A 201 2.90 -11.03 -8.43
CA LYS A 201 1.44 -11.28 -8.41
C LYS A 201 1.06 -12.53 -9.21
N ASN A 202 2.06 -13.20 -9.78
CA ASN A 202 1.92 -14.47 -10.50
C ASN A 202 0.90 -14.42 -11.65
N LEU A 203 0.86 -13.29 -12.36
CA LEU A 203 -0.06 -13.06 -13.47
C LEU A 203 0.23 -13.96 -14.67
N ALA A 204 1.49 -14.40 -14.83
CA ALA A 204 1.86 -15.39 -15.83
C ALA A 204 1.08 -16.71 -15.63
N ARG A 205 0.95 -17.18 -14.38
CA ARG A 205 0.15 -18.37 -14.08
C ARG A 205 -1.34 -18.12 -14.32
N LEU A 206 -1.85 -16.95 -13.95
CA LEU A 206 -3.25 -16.57 -14.21
C LEU A 206 -3.58 -16.60 -15.71
N VAL A 207 -2.72 -16.01 -16.55
CA VAL A 207 -2.89 -16.01 -18.01
C VAL A 207 -2.78 -17.42 -18.59
N ALA A 208 -1.83 -18.24 -18.12
CA ALA A 208 -1.72 -19.63 -18.56
C ALA A 208 -2.94 -20.48 -18.18
N ALA A 209 -3.45 -20.32 -16.96
CA ALA A 209 -4.68 -20.97 -16.52
C ALA A 209 -5.88 -20.51 -17.35
N PHE A 210 -6.02 -19.19 -17.58
CA PHE A 210 -7.07 -18.66 -18.44
C PHE A 210 -6.99 -19.18 -19.88
N ALA A 211 -5.79 -19.38 -20.43
CA ALA A 211 -5.62 -19.97 -21.77
C ALA A 211 -6.17 -21.40 -21.85
N SER A 212 -6.08 -22.16 -20.76
CA SER A 212 -6.61 -23.54 -20.69
C SER A 212 -8.14 -23.59 -20.61
N LEU A 213 -8.78 -22.47 -20.23
CA LEU A 213 -10.22 -22.34 -20.18
C LEU A 213 -10.73 -21.98 -21.59
N GLN A 214 -11.31 -22.97 -22.28
CA GLN A 214 -12.03 -22.75 -23.55
C GLN A 214 -13.38 -22.05 -23.31
N LEU A 215 -13.36 -20.90 -22.62
CA LEU A 215 -14.56 -20.17 -22.20
C LEU A 215 -14.73 -18.88 -23.00
N VAL A 216 -15.98 -18.43 -23.14
CA VAL A 216 -16.34 -17.16 -23.79
C VAL A 216 -15.87 -15.88 -23.04
N PRO A 217 -15.87 -15.80 -21.69
CA PRO A 217 -15.54 -14.58 -20.95
C PRO A 217 -14.16 -14.01 -21.25
N THR A 218 -14.01 -12.70 -21.03
CA THR A 218 -12.71 -12.00 -21.12
C THR A 218 -11.98 -12.00 -19.78
N LEU A 219 -10.65 -11.89 -19.81
CA LEU A 219 -9.83 -11.66 -18.61
C LEU A 219 -9.38 -10.20 -18.59
N VAL A 220 -9.81 -9.46 -17.58
CA VAL A 220 -9.47 -8.05 -17.39
C VAL A 220 -8.35 -7.95 -16.35
N LEU A 221 -7.16 -7.53 -16.80
CA LEU A 221 -5.99 -7.30 -15.96
C LEU A 221 -5.81 -5.80 -15.70
N ALA A 222 -6.54 -5.28 -14.71
CA ALA A 222 -6.60 -3.87 -14.36
C ALA A 222 -5.51 -3.46 -13.36
N GLY A 223 -4.77 -2.40 -13.67
CA GLY A 223 -3.83 -1.73 -12.77
C GLY A 223 -2.63 -1.10 -13.47
N LYS A 224 -1.77 -0.45 -12.68
CA LYS A 224 -0.56 0.19 -13.20
C LYS A 224 0.41 -0.86 -13.74
N ARG A 225 1.11 -0.51 -14.83
CA ARG A 225 2.25 -1.29 -15.34
C ARG A 225 3.38 -1.24 -14.33
N GLY A 226 3.74 -2.38 -13.75
CA GLY A 226 4.94 -2.52 -12.96
C GLY A 226 6.16 -2.83 -13.82
N TRP A 227 7.27 -3.15 -13.16
CA TRP A 227 8.47 -3.68 -13.81
C TRP A 227 8.17 -5.04 -14.46
N LEU A 228 8.87 -5.37 -15.56
CA LEU A 228 8.76 -6.65 -16.27
C LEU A 228 7.34 -6.96 -16.80
N TYR A 229 6.56 -5.92 -17.08
CA TYR A 229 5.20 -6.03 -17.59
C TYR A 229 5.13 -6.59 -19.02
N ASP A 230 6.14 -6.32 -19.85
CA ASP A 230 6.14 -6.71 -21.27
C ASP A 230 6.11 -8.23 -21.45
N ALA A 231 6.71 -8.98 -20.52
CA ALA A 231 6.68 -10.44 -20.53
C ALA A 231 5.24 -10.99 -20.46
N LEU A 232 4.36 -10.32 -19.73
CA LEU A 232 2.94 -10.71 -19.60
C LEU A 232 2.20 -10.53 -20.93
N PHE A 233 2.50 -9.46 -21.68
CA PHE A 233 1.91 -9.18 -22.99
C PHE A 233 2.37 -10.20 -24.01
N THR A 234 3.67 -10.44 -24.06
CA THR A 234 4.27 -11.43 -24.96
C THR A 234 3.70 -12.82 -24.67
N GLN A 235 3.49 -13.18 -23.40
CA GLN A 235 2.88 -14.45 -23.04
C GLN A 235 1.42 -14.55 -23.51
N ALA A 236 0.61 -13.51 -23.29
CA ALA A 236 -0.79 -13.51 -23.74
C ALA A 236 -0.90 -13.66 -25.27
N ARG A 237 -0.03 -12.96 -26.03
CA ARG A 237 0.05 -13.10 -27.49
C ARG A 237 0.48 -14.49 -27.92
N ARG A 238 1.54 -15.04 -27.31
CA ARG A 238 2.03 -16.40 -27.60
C ARG A 238 0.97 -17.47 -27.37
N LEU A 239 0.07 -17.24 -26.42
CA LEU A 239 -1.04 -18.15 -26.11
C LEU A 239 -2.30 -17.88 -26.95
N GLY A 240 -2.25 -16.97 -27.94
CA GLY A 240 -3.37 -16.66 -28.82
C GLY A 240 -4.53 -15.97 -28.11
N LEU A 241 -4.26 -15.25 -27.01
CA LEU A 241 -5.28 -14.59 -26.19
C LEU A 241 -5.54 -13.12 -26.58
N GLU A 242 -5.15 -12.75 -27.80
CA GLU A 242 -5.36 -11.42 -28.35
C GLU A 242 -6.88 -11.13 -28.42
N GLY A 243 -7.30 -10.01 -27.83
CA GLY A 243 -8.72 -9.65 -27.70
C GLY A 243 -9.50 -10.39 -26.60
N ARG A 244 -8.93 -11.44 -25.99
CA ARG A 244 -9.53 -12.14 -24.83
C ARG A 244 -8.95 -11.70 -23.49
N VAL A 245 -7.74 -11.15 -23.48
CA VAL A 245 -7.14 -10.51 -22.29
C VAL A 245 -7.07 -9.00 -22.50
N LEU A 246 -7.73 -8.25 -21.63
CA LEU A 246 -7.80 -6.79 -21.64
C LEU A 246 -6.87 -6.20 -20.59
N PHE A 247 -6.22 -5.09 -20.95
CA PHE A 247 -5.29 -4.39 -20.09
C PHE A 247 -5.65 -2.90 -20.00
N PRO A 248 -6.71 -2.54 -19.26
CA PRO A 248 -7.23 -1.17 -19.20
C PRO A 248 -6.27 -0.16 -18.54
N GLY A 249 -5.20 -0.64 -17.90
CA GLY A 249 -4.29 0.20 -17.14
C GLY A 249 -4.88 0.58 -15.78
N TYR A 250 -4.53 1.75 -15.27
CA TYR A 250 -4.99 2.20 -13.95
C TYR A 250 -6.50 2.51 -13.96
N VAL A 251 -7.23 1.90 -13.02
CA VAL A 251 -8.66 2.14 -12.80
C VAL A 251 -8.84 3.15 -11.66
N PRO A 252 -9.52 4.30 -11.88
CA PRO A 252 -9.83 5.27 -10.82
C PRO A 252 -10.76 4.68 -9.74
N GLU A 253 -10.70 5.20 -8.51
CA GLU A 253 -11.52 4.68 -7.38
C GLU A 253 -13.02 4.60 -7.70
N LYS A 254 -13.58 5.60 -8.38
CA LYS A 254 -15.00 5.65 -8.76
C LYS A 254 -15.47 4.49 -9.65
N ASP A 255 -14.54 3.77 -10.27
CA ASP A 255 -14.83 2.65 -11.18
C ASP A 255 -14.45 1.29 -10.55
N LYS A 256 -14.10 1.25 -9.25
CA LYS A 256 -13.72 0.00 -8.55
C LYS A 256 -14.85 -0.64 -7.73
N ALA A 257 -15.93 0.09 -7.47
CA ALA A 257 -17.13 -0.41 -6.80
C ALA A 257 -18.02 -1.20 -7.77
#